data_AF-A0AA36J4K1-F1
#
_entry.id   AF-A0AA36J4K1-F1
#
_cell.length_a   1.000
_cell.length_b   1.000
_cell.length_c   1.000
_cell.angle_alpha   90.00
_cell.angle_beta   90.00
_cell.angle_gamma   90.00
#
_symmetry.space_group_name_H-M   'P 1'
#
loop_
_entity.id
_entity.type
_entity.pdbx_description
1 polymer ?
#
loop_
_entity_poly.entity_id
_entity_poly.type
_entity_poly.pdbx_seq_one_letter_code
_entity_poly.pdbx_strand_id
1 'polypeptide(L)'
;MKMRLALARLALLPLALGLLVREKRNECKIFAMWDYHPNKVPFFIQKDIESWMKHSHGRCGSPVLLNDTNIKEYIPDLPAEYFRLPDHGARSDVIRYALIYHHGGIYMDTDILIAKDLTEVLDKVTTGQYDLLSYAGRKDCQKFSSNFLAGRKHSSFMKEVWEAQKKKLTNHCDSHGKETQACCPDDPNQRCQVHWGGLGEMVSHPVFEELIRSKKSLKTYCYAEQDGQSFVPEGLGTVLFTKRKLSDALPYFKSIKTKNPVDRLAYHLFNAQGFEREYDGSAIFDASLYVGALFRKSLGNISLTHMPADDGPATYCGSEGEMCRCAGRVYFGRKFDNDKDGDRLTLSQMTLAQHRTMMASGHIACSISDFGGDPQINRPKQCLCQAMQGVQMKSPANDGPATICANEGEMCHCHGKAYYGRKFEQKETAALSLAETVQSVYRMKTVQGQIRCSPQGFGGDPLVGTPKHCLCQTPH
;
A
#
# COMPACT_ATOMS: atom_id res chain seq x y z
N MET A 1 -28.80 46.57 -69.53
CA MET A 1 -28.08 45.46 -70.19
C MET A 1 -26.87 45.10 -69.33
N LYS A 2 -26.83 43.87 -68.81
CA LYS A 2 -25.74 43.17 -68.09
C LYS A 2 -25.33 43.62 -66.68
N MET A 3 -25.89 42.86 -65.71
CA MET A 3 -25.28 42.43 -64.45
C MET A 3 -23.80 42.03 -64.59
N ARG A 4 -22.96 42.39 -63.62
CA ARG A 4 -21.86 41.53 -63.15
C ARG A 4 -21.78 41.54 -61.63
N LEU A 5 -21.81 40.32 -61.10
CA LEU A 5 -21.64 39.87 -59.73
C LEU A 5 -20.43 40.52 -59.02
N ALA A 6 -20.63 40.98 -57.79
CA ALA A 6 -19.59 41.02 -56.77
C ALA A 6 -20.01 40.07 -55.64
N LEU A 7 -19.15 39.08 -55.36
CA LEU A 7 -19.36 38.02 -54.38
C LEU A 7 -19.55 38.59 -52.97
N ALA A 8 -20.57 38.08 -52.30
CA ALA A 8 -20.77 38.20 -50.86
C ALA A 8 -19.63 37.50 -50.09
N ARG A 9 -18.94 38.24 -49.21
CA ARG A 9 -18.21 37.65 -48.09
C ARG A 9 -19.16 37.57 -46.90
N LEU A 10 -19.74 36.39 -46.68
CA LEU A 10 -20.31 36.02 -45.39
C LEU A 10 -19.19 36.04 -44.35
N ALA A 11 -19.18 37.03 -43.47
CA ALA A 11 -18.44 36.95 -42.22
C ALA A 11 -19.24 36.06 -41.25
N LEU A 12 -18.86 34.78 -41.19
CA LEU A 12 -19.26 33.88 -40.13
C LEU A 12 -18.62 34.37 -38.82
N LEU A 13 -19.44 34.94 -37.93
CA LEU A 13 -19.07 35.04 -36.51
C LEU A 13 -18.94 33.62 -35.94
N PRO A 14 -17.81 33.24 -35.33
CA PRO A 14 -17.81 32.08 -34.47
C PRO A 14 -18.47 32.49 -33.15
N LEU A 15 -19.66 31.92 -32.89
CA LEU A 15 -20.11 31.59 -31.55
C LEU A 15 -19.05 30.67 -30.93
N ALA A 16 -18.07 31.25 -30.25
CA ALA A 16 -17.26 30.54 -29.28
C ALA A 16 -17.61 31.14 -27.91
N LEU A 17 -18.67 30.59 -27.34
CA LEU A 17 -18.95 30.61 -25.91
C LEU A 17 -17.83 29.81 -25.21
N GLY A 18 -16.60 30.30 -25.29
CA GLY A 18 -15.47 29.84 -24.51
C GLY A 18 -15.62 30.39 -23.11
N LEU A 19 -16.58 29.84 -22.36
CA LEU A 19 -16.51 29.85 -20.91
C LEU A 19 -15.12 29.31 -20.56
N LEU A 20 -14.28 30.20 -20.06
CA LEU A 20 -13.08 29.87 -19.31
C LEU A 20 -13.51 28.95 -18.15
N VAL A 21 -13.61 27.64 -18.40
CA VAL A 21 -13.51 26.63 -17.36
C VAL A 21 -12.05 26.69 -16.94
N ARG A 22 -11.74 27.66 -16.08
CA ARG A 22 -10.51 27.66 -15.31
C ARG A 22 -10.61 26.37 -14.50
N GLU A 23 -9.86 25.34 -14.90
CA GLU A 23 -9.79 24.09 -14.15
C GLU A 23 -9.48 24.47 -12.69
N LYS A 24 -10.46 24.28 -11.81
CA LYS A 24 -10.36 24.68 -10.42
C LYS A 24 -9.50 23.66 -9.67
N ARG A 25 -8.21 23.61 -10.00
CA ARG A 25 -7.23 22.78 -9.29
C ARG A 25 -6.89 23.44 -7.96
N ASN A 26 -6.76 22.64 -6.91
CA ASN A 26 -6.33 23.04 -5.56
C ASN A 26 -7.32 23.91 -4.76
N GLU A 27 -8.62 23.71 -4.92
CA GLU A 27 -9.64 24.31 -4.03
C GLU A 27 -9.56 23.75 -2.60
N CYS A 28 -9.06 22.52 -2.46
CA CYS A 28 -9.01 21.78 -1.21
C CYS A 28 -7.69 20.99 -1.11
N LYS A 29 -7.41 20.45 0.07
CA LYS A 29 -6.33 19.46 0.29
C LYS A 29 -6.93 18.23 0.94
N ILE A 30 -6.46 17.05 0.52
CA ILE A 30 -6.73 15.78 1.18
C ILE A 30 -5.43 15.33 1.84
N PHE A 31 -5.46 15.05 3.15
CA PHE A 31 -4.32 14.59 3.93
C PHE A 31 -4.53 13.14 4.39
N ALA A 32 -3.44 12.39 4.48
CA ALA A 32 -3.43 11.05 5.06
C ALA A 32 -2.10 10.76 5.75
N MET A 33 -2.14 10.02 6.86
CA MET A 33 -0.94 9.41 7.42
C MET A 33 -0.42 8.33 6.46
N TRP A 34 0.89 8.33 6.20
CA TRP A 34 1.55 7.46 5.23
C TRP A 34 2.85 6.89 5.79
N ASP A 35 2.71 5.94 6.69
CA ASP A 35 3.83 5.20 7.29
C ASP A 35 3.97 3.81 6.66
N TYR A 36 3.98 3.78 5.32
CA TYR A 36 4.19 2.56 4.55
C TYR A 36 5.63 2.50 4.06
N HIS A 37 6.26 1.33 4.17
CA HIS A 37 7.52 1.09 3.49
C HIS A 37 7.31 1.23 1.97
N PRO A 38 8.16 1.97 1.23
CA PRO A 38 7.91 2.31 -0.19
C PRO A 38 7.58 1.11 -1.07
N ASN A 39 8.23 -0.03 -0.81
CA ASN A 39 8.03 -1.28 -1.57
C ASN A 39 6.97 -2.24 -0.98
N LYS A 40 6.14 -1.79 -0.04
CA LYS A 40 5.16 -2.64 0.67
C LYS A 40 3.82 -1.93 0.91
N VAL A 41 3.46 -0.96 0.08
CA VAL A 41 2.13 -0.34 0.16
C VAL A 41 1.09 -1.38 -0.30
N PRO A 42 0.12 -1.76 0.54
CA PRO A 42 -0.90 -2.73 0.16
C PRO A 42 -1.66 -2.25 -1.07
N PHE A 43 -1.96 -3.17 -1.98
CA PHE A 43 -2.55 -2.81 -3.27
C PHE A 43 -3.91 -2.11 -3.12
N PHE A 44 -4.75 -2.55 -2.19
CA PHE A 44 -6.05 -1.91 -1.95
C PHE A 44 -5.90 -0.45 -1.46
N ILE A 45 -4.88 -0.14 -0.64
CA ILE A 45 -4.59 1.24 -0.22
C ILE A 45 -4.29 2.12 -1.42
N GLN A 46 -3.52 1.62 -2.39
CA GLN A 46 -3.26 2.35 -3.63
C GLN A 46 -4.57 2.63 -4.39
N LYS A 47 -5.48 1.65 -4.41
CA LYS A 47 -6.81 1.80 -5.03
C LYS A 47 -7.75 2.73 -4.28
N ASP A 48 -7.65 2.78 -2.96
CA ASP A 48 -8.37 3.76 -2.15
C ASP A 48 -7.89 5.18 -2.51
N ILE A 49 -6.57 5.43 -2.56
CA ILE A 49 -6.02 6.72 -3.03
C ILE A 49 -6.45 7.07 -4.47
N GLU A 50 -6.43 6.11 -5.40
CA GLU A 50 -6.95 6.30 -6.76
C GLU A 50 -8.43 6.70 -6.76
N SER A 51 -9.24 6.10 -5.87
CA SER A 51 -10.65 6.44 -5.74
C SER A 51 -10.83 7.90 -5.28
N TRP A 52 -9.96 8.40 -4.39
CA TRP A 52 -10.03 9.79 -3.93
C TRP A 52 -9.76 10.76 -5.07
N MET A 53 -8.73 10.47 -5.87
CA MET A 53 -8.38 11.29 -7.03
C MET A 53 -9.48 11.27 -8.09
N LYS A 54 -10.04 10.08 -8.37
CA LYS A 54 -11.14 9.92 -9.32
C LYS A 54 -12.37 10.72 -8.91
N HIS A 55 -12.82 10.55 -7.67
CA HIS A 55 -14.09 11.12 -7.20
C HIS A 55 -13.97 12.57 -6.71
N SER A 56 -12.76 13.12 -6.60
CA SER A 56 -12.54 14.55 -6.37
C SER A 56 -12.42 15.38 -7.65
N HIS A 57 -12.34 14.74 -8.83
CA HIS A 57 -12.19 15.39 -10.13
C HIS A 57 -11.02 16.39 -10.19
N GLY A 58 -9.94 16.10 -9.46
CA GLY A 58 -8.76 16.97 -9.38
C GLY A 58 -8.95 18.28 -8.62
N ARG A 59 -10.13 18.53 -8.02
CA ARG A 59 -10.41 19.76 -7.24
C ARG A 59 -9.46 19.95 -6.06
N CYS A 60 -8.94 18.86 -5.49
CA CYS A 60 -8.01 18.90 -4.36
C CYS A 60 -6.55 18.62 -4.73
N GLY A 61 -6.24 18.51 -6.03
CA GLY A 61 -4.95 18.02 -6.49
C GLY A 61 -4.67 16.58 -6.03
N SER A 62 -3.38 16.24 -5.91
CA SER A 62 -2.95 14.96 -5.34
C SER A 62 -3.05 14.98 -3.81
N PRO A 63 -3.43 13.87 -3.16
CA PRO A 63 -3.40 13.77 -1.70
C PRO A 63 -2.00 14.03 -1.14
N VAL A 64 -1.95 14.71 0.01
CA VAL A 64 -0.73 14.98 0.78
C VAL A 64 -0.50 13.80 1.72
N LEU A 65 0.51 13.00 1.40
CA LEU A 65 0.89 11.81 2.15
C LEU A 65 1.96 12.17 3.19
N LEU A 66 1.63 12.01 4.46
CA LEU A 66 2.42 12.53 5.58
C LEU A 66 3.18 11.43 6.31
N ASN A 67 4.41 11.71 6.71
CA ASN A 67 5.22 10.84 7.55
C ASN A 67 6.18 11.67 8.41
N ASP A 68 7.04 11.00 9.19
CA ASP A 68 7.96 11.67 10.10
C ASP A 68 8.95 12.63 9.41
N THR A 69 9.21 12.47 8.10
CA THR A 69 10.17 13.32 7.38
C THR A 69 9.58 14.63 6.88
N ASN A 70 8.27 14.69 6.64
CA ASN A 70 7.62 15.90 6.09
C ASN A 70 6.57 16.53 7.03
N ILE A 71 6.15 15.86 8.10
CA ILE A 71 5.01 16.32 8.92
C ILE A 71 5.21 17.73 9.51
N LYS A 72 6.45 18.10 9.87
CA LYS A 72 6.78 19.43 10.43
C LYS A 72 6.57 20.57 9.43
N GLU A 73 6.58 20.29 8.13
CA GLU A 73 6.27 21.30 7.10
C GLU A 73 4.79 21.68 7.12
N TYR A 74 3.93 20.79 7.61
CA TYR A 74 2.48 20.97 7.64
C TYR A 74 1.95 21.33 9.03
N ILE A 75 2.63 20.91 10.10
CA ILE A 75 2.28 21.21 11.49
C ILE A 75 3.53 21.78 12.18
N PRO A 76 3.78 23.10 12.06
CA PRO A 76 5.01 23.72 12.57
C PRO A 76 5.09 23.76 14.10
N ASP A 77 3.95 23.70 14.80
CA ASP A 77 3.84 23.68 16.27
C ASP A 77 3.62 22.26 16.83
N LEU A 78 4.04 21.22 16.09
CA LEU A 78 3.95 19.82 16.52
C LEU A 78 4.90 19.53 17.70
N PRO A 79 4.39 19.06 18.86
CA PRO A 79 5.22 18.74 20.02
C PRO A 79 6.23 17.61 19.73
N ALA A 80 7.39 17.64 20.39
CA ALA A 80 8.44 16.64 20.19
C ALA A 80 8.01 15.23 20.61
N GLU A 81 7.09 15.13 21.56
CA GLU A 81 6.48 13.90 22.09
C GLU A 81 5.78 13.09 20.99
N TYR A 82 5.31 13.76 19.93
CA TYR A 82 4.72 13.10 18.77
C TYR A 82 5.61 11.98 18.20
N PHE A 83 6.92 12.23 18.09
CA PHE A 83 7.87 11.26 17.51
C PHE A 83 8.14 10.07 18.43
N ARG A 84 7.68 10.14 19.69
CA ARG A 84 7.78 9.07 20.69
C ARG A 84 6.49 8.25 20.81
N LEU A 85 5.46 8.58 20.02
CA LEU A 85 4.20 7.83 20.00
C LEU A 85 4.38 6.38 19.53
N PRO A 86 3.62 5.42 20.11
CA PRO A 86 3.92 4.00 20.00
C PRO A 86 3.60 3.39 18.63
N ASP A 87 2.58 3.92 17.94
CA ASP A 87 2.08 3.37 16.69
C ASP A 87 1.48 4.45 15.77
N HIS A 88 1.22 4.06 14.52
CA HIS A 88 0.69 4.92 13.47
C HIS A 88 -0.75 5.41 13.76
N GLY A 89 -1.55 4.66 14.50
CA GLY A 89 -2.90 5.05 14.91
C GLY A 89 -2.85 6.22 15.90
N ALA A 90 -2.01 6.12 16.93
CA ALA A 90 -1.79 7.23 17.87
C ALA A 90 -1.24 8.47 17.16
N ARG A 91 -0.35 8.30 16.18
CA ARG A 91 0.17 9.42 15.38
C ARG A 91 -0.91 10.04 14.49
N SER A 92 -1.74 9.21 13.85
CA SER A 92 -2.81 9.67 12.96
C SER A 92 -3.92 10.41 13.72
N ASP A 93 -4.24 9.96 14.94
CA ASP A 93 -5.15 10.61 15.89
C ASP A 93 -4.75 12.08 16.14
N VAL A 94 -3.45 12.34 16.29
CA VAL A 94 -2.92 13.70 16.54
C VAL A 94 -2.98 14.57 15.29
N ILE A 95 -2.44 14.10 14.17
CA ILE A 95 -2.24 14.97 13.01
C ILE A 95 -3.55 15.39 12.35
N ARG A 96 -4.61 14.57 12.41
CA ARG A 96 -5.87 14.82 11.68
C ARG A 96 -6.53 16.14 12.06
N TYR A 97 -6.52 16.54 13.33
CA TYR A 97 -7.11 17.82 13.76
C TYR A 97 -6.19 19.00 13.47
N ALA A 98 -4.88 18.83 13.73
CA ALA A 98 -3.88 19.86 13.46
C ALA A 98 -3.85 20.25 11.97
N LEU A 99 -3.86 19.28 11.05
CA LEU A 99 -3.83 19.53 9.62
C LEU A 99 -5.04 20.35 9.17
N ILE A 100 -6.24 19.98 9.61
CA ILE A 100 -7.46 20.70 9.26
C ILE A 100 -7.47 22.10 9.92
N TYR A 101 -6.93 22.24 11.12
CA TYR A 101 -6.76 23.55 11.75
C TYR A 101 -5.84 24.47 10.92
N HIS A 102 -4.66 24.00 10.49
CA HIS A 102 -3.67 24.82 9.77
C HIS A 102 -4.01 25.05 8.30
N HIS A 103 -4.66 24.09 7.64
CA HIS A 103 -4.84 24.09 6.19
C HIS A 103 -6.30 24.07 5.74
N GLY A 104 -7.23 23.69 6.62
CA GLY A 104 -8.58 23.28 6.20
C GLY A 104 -8.52 22.02 5.33
N GLY A 105 -9.62 21.73 4.61
CA GLY A 105 -9.66 20.60 3.69
C GLY A 105 -10.20 19.34 4.35
N ILE A 106 -9.63 18.20 3.99
CA ILE A 106 -10.06 16.85 4.38
C ILE A 106 -8.87 16.06 4.90
N TYR A 107 -9.05 15.33 5.99
CA TYR A 107 -8.20 14.23 6.43
C TYR A 107 -8.97 12.92 6.26
N MET A 108 -8.30 11.89 5.73
CA MET A 108 -8.86 10.53 5.60
C MET A 108 -7.81 9.49 5.97
N ASP A 109 -8.23 8.48 6.72
CA ASP A 109 -7.46 7.25 6.85
C ASP A 109 -7.36 6.54 5.49
N THR A 110 -6.23 5.88 5.26
CA THR A 110 -5.83 5.34 3.95
C THR A 110 -6.66 4.14 3.50
N ASP A 111 -7.48 3.59 4.39
CA ASP A 111 -8.38 2.46 4.18
C ASP A 111 -9.84 2.90 3.97
N ILE A 112 -10.04 4.14 3.53
CA ILE A 112 -11.34 4.67 3.12
C ILE A 112 -11.48 4.56 1.60
N LEU A 113 -12.38 3.70 1.13
CA LEU A 113 -12.77 3.64 -0.27
C LEU A 113 -13.85 4.70 -0.55
N ILE A 114 -13.59 5.62 -1.48
CA ILE A 114 -14.60 6.55 -1.97
C ILE A 114 -15.36 5.89 -3.13
N ALA A 115 -16.67 5.71 -3.00
CA ALA A 115 -17.49 4.99 -3.96
C ALA A 115 -18.36 5.90 -4.85
N LYS A 116 -18.53 7.17 -4.47
CA LYS A 116 -19.26 8.18 -5.24
C LYS A 116 -18.49 9.49 -5.27
N ASP A 117 -18.91 10.34 -6.21
CA ASP A 117 -18.42 11.70 -6.39
C ASP A 117 -18.40 12.50 -5.07
N LEU A 118 -17.26 13.11 -4.76
CA LEU A 118 -17.06 13.93 -3.56
C LEU A 118 -17.62 15.35 -3.70
N THR A 119 -18.23 15.73 -4.83
CA THR A 119 -18.70 17.10 -5.10
C THR A 119 -19.48 17.68 -3.93
N GLU A 120 -20.40 16.93 -3.32
CA GLU A 120 -21.17 17.44 -2.16
C GLU A 120 -20.28 17.72 -0.94
N VAL A 121 -19.32 16.85 -0.64
CA VAL A 121 -18.34 17.06 0.44
C VAL A 121 -17.51 18.30 0.13
N LEU A 122 -16.96 18.36 -1.09
CA LEU A 122 -16.05 19.41 -1.53
C LEU A 122 -16.73 20.77 -1.53
N ASP A 123 -17.99 20.85 -1.95
CA ASP A 123 -18.76 22.09 -1.91
C ASP A 123 -18.93 22.57 -0.46
N LYS A 124 -19.26 21.67 0.49
CA LYS A 124 -19.34 22.05 1.90
C LYS A 124 -17.98 22.49 2.46
N VAL A 125 -16.90 21.78 2.15
CA VAL A 125 -15.53 22.13 2.59
C VAL A 125 -15.11 23.49 2.05
N THR A 126 -15.32 23.73 0.76
CA THR A 126 -14.89 24.95 0.05
C THR A 126 -15.75 26.16 0.36
N THR A 127 -16.99 25.99 0.86
CA THR A 127 -17.76 27.12 1.43
C THR A 127 -17.02 27.78 2.60
N GLY A 128 -16.14 27.05 3.28
CA GLY A 128 -15.41 27.54 4.45
C GLY A 128 -16.30 27.79 5.67
N GLN A 129 -17.53 27.26 5.69
CA GLN A 129 -18.49 27.53 6.76
C GLN A 129 -18.54 26.47 7.85
N TYR A 130 -18.13 25.24 7.56
CA TYR A 130 -18.25 24.12 8.48
C TYR A 130 -17.00 23.97 9.36
N ASP A 131 -17.21 23.84 10.66
CA ASP A 131 -16.17 23.56 11.65
C ASP A 131 -15.82 22.07 11.71
N LEU A 132 -16.78 21.21 11.37
CA LEU A 132 -16.64 19.75 11.33
C LEU A 132 -17.57 19.13 10.28
N LEU A 133 -17.01 18.32 9.39
CA LEU A 133 -17.69 17.30 8.63
C LEU A 133 -17.12 15.94 8.99
N SER A 134 -18.01 14.97 9.21
CA SER A 134 -17.63 13.60 9.56
C SER A 134 -18.76 12.62 9.21
N TYR A 135 -18.67 11.38 9.68
CA TYR A 135 -19.75 10.41 9.69
C TYR A 135 -20.01 9.91 11.12
N ALA A 136 -21.24 9.51 11.41
CA ALA A 136 -21.66 9.12 12.76
C ALA A 136 -22.88 8.19 12.72
N GLY A 137 -23.32 7.69 13.87
CA GLY A 137 -24.61 7.03 13.97
C GLY A 137 -25.81 7.97 13.71
N ARG A 138 -25.68 9.25 14.12
CA ARG A 138 -26.74 10.26 14.09
C ARG A 138 -26.26 11.57 13.45
N LYS A 139 -27.20 12.40 12.97
CA LYS A 139 -26.91 13.70 12.32
C LYS A 139 -26.26 14.75 13.23
N ASP A 140 -26.40 14.61 14.54
CA ASP A 140 -25.94 15.61 15.52
C ASP A 140 -24.43 15.64 15.74
N CYS A 141 -23.68 14.72 15.12
CA CYS A 141 -22.24 14.57 15.27
C CYS A 141 -21.77 14.34 16.71
N GLN A 142 -22.61 13.98 17.69
CA GLN A 142 -22.13 13.82 19.08
C GLN A 142 -21.13 12.67 19.23
N LYS A 143 -21.27 11.63 18.40
CA LYS A 143 -20.40 10.44 18.37
C LYS A 143 -19.88 10.22 16.96
N PHE A 144 -19.16 11.21 16.45
CA PHE A 144 -18.59 11.18 15.12
C PHE A 144 -17.32 10.32 15.07
N SER A 145 -17.01 9.74 13.92
CA SER A 145 -15.74 9.06 13.69
C SER A 145 -14.66 10.03 13.24
N SER A 146 -13.46 9.87 13.77
CA SER A 146 -12.33 10.70 13.39
C SER A 146 -11.55 10.17 12.18
N ASN A 147 -11.88 8.99 11.64
CA ASN A 147 -11.17 8.40 10.48
C ASN A 147 -11.39 9.19 9.18
N PHE A 148 -12.47 9.97 9.12
CA PHE A 148 -12.72 10.99 8.10
C PHE A 148 -13.08 12.29 8.82
N LEU A 149 -12.33 13.36 8.54
CA LEU A 149 -12.60 14.69 9.04
C LEU A 149 -12.46 15.70 7.91
N ALA A 150 -13.38 16.65 7.83
CA ALA A 150 -13.19 17.81 7.00
C ALA A 150 -13.64 19.08 7.71
N GLY A 151 -13.12 20.22 7.29
CA GLY A 151 -13.47 21.48 7.93
C GLY A 151 -12.75 22.67 7.32
N ARG A 152 -13.22 23.85 7.69
CA ARG A 152 -12.57 25.10 7.33
C ARG A 152 -11.24 25.25 8.06
N LYS A 153 -10.30 25.93 7.41
CA LYS A 153 -9.07 26.40 8.05
C LYS A 153 -9.42 27.29 9.25
N HIS A 154 -8.69 27.13 10.35
CA HIS A 154 -8.93 27.83 11.61
C HIS A 154 -10.34 27.60 12.19
N SER A 155 -10.91 26.41 11.97
CA SER A 155 -12.09 25.93 12.71
C SER A 155 -11.84 26.06 14.22
N SER A 156 -12.82 26.61 14.94
CA SER A 156 -12.75 26.75 16.40
C SER A 156 -12.70 25.37 17.05
N PHE A 157 -13.52 24.43 16.56
CA PHE A 157 -13.51 23.05 17.02
C PHE A 157 -12.13 22.40 16.83
N MET A 158 -11.56 22.45 15.61
CA MET A 158 -10.27 21.82 15.32
C MET A 158 -9.15 22.41 16.18
N LYS A 159 -9.19 23.74 16.42
CA LYS A 159 -8.25 24.41 17.31
C LYS A 159 -8.31 23.87 18.74
N GLU A 160 -9.51 23.81 19.32
CA GLU A 160 -9.69 23.40 20.72
C GLU A 160 -9.29 21.93 20.92
N VAL A 161 -9.58 21.06 19.93
CA VAL A 161 -9.09 19.68 19.95
C VAL A 161 -7.56 19.64 19.85
N TRP A 162 -6.97 20.39 18.91
CA TRP A 162 -5.52 20.43 18.73
C TRP A 162 -4.79 20.90 19.99
N GLU A 163 -5.27 21.97 20.64
CA GLU A 163 -4.70 22.46 21.90
C GLU A 163 -4.87 21.44 23.04
N ALA A 164 -6.01 20.75 23.11
CA ALA A 164 -6.23 19.69 24.10
C ALA A 164 -5.29 18.48 23.87
N GLN A 165 -5.04 18.12 22.60
CA GLN A 165 -4.09 17.06 22.24
C GLN A 165 -2.65 17.46 22.61
N LYS A 166 -2.22 18.69 22.26
CA LYS A 166 -0.90 19.20 22.65
C LYS A 166 -0.71 19.18 24.16
N LYS A 167 -1.71 19.65 24.91
CA LYS A 167 -1.68 19.62 26.38
C LYS A 167 -1.56 18.20 26.92
N LYS A 168 -2.25 17.22 26.34
CA LYS A 168 -2.14 15.81 26.75
C LYS A 168 -0.78 15.20 26.43
N LEU A 169 -0.23 15.49 25.25
CA LEU A 169 1.10 15.02 24.83
C LEU A 169 2.20 15.57 25.75
N THR A 170 2.13 16.86 26.07
CA THR A 170 3.16 17.58 26.85
C THR A 170 2.98 17.49 28.37
N ASN A 171 1.86 16.94 28.84
CA ASN A 171 1.65 16.67 30.26
C ASN A 171 2.35 15.37 30.65
N HIS A 172 3.63 15.49 30.99
CA HIS A 172 4.49 14.36 31.32
C HIS A 172 4.05 13.64 32.61
N CYS A 173 4.44 12.37 32.71
CA CYS A 173 4.02 11.45 33.75
C CYS A 173 5.26 10.79 34.39
N ASP A 174 5.29 10.73 35.73
CA ASP A 174 6.42 10.19 36.50
C ASP A 174 6.56 8.65 36.38
N SER A 175 5.46 7.95 36.07
CA SER A 175 5.46 6.49 35.93
C SER A 175 4.28 5.98 35.12
N HIS A 176 4.38 4.74 34.64
CA HIS A 176 3.36 4.02 33.87
C HIS A 176 2.10 3.75 34.71
N GLY A 177 1.26 4.78 34.90
CA GLY A 177 -0.05 4.66 35.52
C GLY A 177 -1.10 4.18 34.52
N LYS A 178 -1.95 3.22 34.92
CA LYS A 178 -3.03 2.65 34.08
C LYS A 178 -4.17 3.64 33.75
N GLU A 179 -4.17 4.85 34.31
CA GLU A 179 -5.32 5.75 34.31
C GLU A 179 -5.28 6.86 33.23
N THR A 180 -4.14 7.08 32.57
CA THR A 180 -4.02 8.18 31.60
C THR A 180 -4.26 7.71 30.17
N GLN A 181 -5.12 8.42 29.42
CA GLN A 181 -5.39 8.17 28.00
C GLN A 181 -4.11 8.26 27.11
N ALA A 182 -3.18 9.12 27.50
CA ALA A 182 -1.84 9.27 26.92
C ALA A 182 -0.85 9.71 28.01
N CYS A 183 0.37 9.17 27.98
CA CYS A 183 1.43 9.46 28.93
C CYS A 183 2.79 9.41 28.21
N CYS A 184 3.52 10.52 28.26
CA CYS A 184 4.86 10.65 27.69
C CYS A 184 5.85 10.92 28.83
N PRO A 185 6.82 10.04 29.12
CA PRO A 185 7.79 10.27 30.17
C PRO A 185 8.70 11.46 29.88
N ASP A 186 9.27 12.08 30.93
CA ASP A 186 10.28 13.15 30.80
C ASP A 186 11.53 12.68 30.04
N ASP A 187 11.92 11.42 30.21
CA ASP A 187 13.05 10.83 29.50
C ASP A 187 12.73 10.77 27.99
N PRO A 188 13.45 11.54 27.14
CA PRO A 188 13.19 11.58 25.70
C PRO A 188 13.51 10.26 25.00
N ASN A 189 14.23 9.34 25.66
CA ASN A 189 14.52 8.00 25.12
C ASN A 189 13.40 7.00 25.37
N GLN A 190 12.43 7.34 26.24
CA GLN A 190 11.28 6.49 26.51
C GLN A 190 10.12 6.82 25.58
N ARG A 191 9.45 5.78 25.10
CA ARG A 191 8.24 5.89 24.27
C ARG A 191 7.05 6.34 25.11
N CYS A 192 6.17 7.10 24.49
CA CYS A 192 4.86 7.39 25.06
C CYS A 192 3.99 6.13 25.09
N GLN A 193 3.07 6.08 26.05
CA GLN A 193 1.99 5.10 26.11
C GLN A 193 0.68 5.81 25.82
N VAL A 194 -0.09 5.26 24.88
CA VAL A 194 -1.36 5.85 24.44
C VAL A 194 -2.37 4.73 24.30
N HIS A 195 -3.56 4.91 24.89
CA HIS A 195 -4.68 3.99 24.68
C HIS A 195 -5.23 4.17 23.27
N TRP A 196 -5.83 3.11 22.71
CA TRP A 196 -6.50 3.21 21.42
C TRP A 196 -7.56 4.32 21.42
N GLY A 197 -7.48 5.26 20.47
CA GLY A 197 -8.35 6.43 20.41
C GLY A 197 -8.10 7.48 21.52
N GLY A 198 -7.09 7.27 22.36
CA GLY A 198 -6.76 8.08 23.53
C GLY A 198 -6.37 9.52 23.19
N LEU A 199 -5.83 9.73 21.98
CA LEU A 199 -5.55 11.06 21.44
C LEU A 199 -6.59 11.50 20.39
N GLY A 200 -7.37 10.60 19.81
CA GLY A 200 -8.43 10.91 18.86
C GLY A 200 -9.78 11.24 19.53
N GLU A 201 -10.72 10.29 19.48
CA GLU A 201 -12.10 10.46 19.92
C GLU A 201 -12.24 10.70 21.43
N MET A 202 -11.34 10.12 22.24
CA MET A 202 -11.33 10.34 23.70
C MET A 202 -10.94 11.78 24.09
N VAL A 203 -10.38 12.56 23.16
CA VAL A 203 -10.10 14.00 23.33
C VAL A 203 -11.17 14.83 22.65
N SER A 204 -11.51 14.48 21.40
CA SER A 204 -12.34 15.34 20.56
C SER A 204 -13.83 15.31 20.91
N HIS A 205 -14.38 14.20 21.41
CA HIS A 205 -15.79 14.14 21.83
C HIS A 205 -16.05 15.01 23.07
N PRO A 206 -15.26 14.95 24.17
CA PRO A 206 -15.43 15.87 25.29
C PRO A 206 -15.32 17.35 24.90
N VAL A 207 -14.37 17.70 24.03
CA VAL A 207 -14.22 19.08 23.51
C VAL A 207 -15.46 19.49 22.71
N PHE A 208 -15.98 18.60 21.86
CA PHE A 208 -17.20 18.86 21.11
C PHE A 208 -18.39 19.13 22.03
N GLU A 209 -18.60 18.26 23.03
CA GLU A 209 -19.68 18.40 24.01
C GLU A 209 -19.58 19.70 24.81
N GLU A 210 -18.37 20.09 25.23
CA GLU A 210 -18.13 21.34 25.95
C GLU A 210 -18.46 22.56 25.07
N LEU A 211 -18.03 22.57 23.81
CA LEU A 211 -18.31 23.68 22.91
C LEU A 211 -19.81 23.83 22.64
N ILE A 212 -20.52 22.73 22.41
CA ILE A 212 -21.99 22.74 22.27
C ILE A 212 -22.65 23.26 23.56
N ARG A 213 -22.21 22.79 24.74
CA ARG A 213 -22.73 23.23 26.05
C ARG A 213 -22.49 24.71 26.31
N SER A 214 -21.35 25.24 25.87
CA SER A 214 -20.99 26.66 25.97
C SER A 214 -21.78 27.56 25.02
N LYS A 215 -22.70 27.00 24.22
CA LYS A 215 -23.49 27.70 23.19
C LYS A 215 -22.63 28.43 22.16
N LYS A 216 -21.36 28.03 21.98
CA LYS A 216 -20.56 28.47 20.83
C LYS A 216 -21.24 27.92 19.57
N SER A 217 -21.47 28.79 18.58
CA SER A 217 -22.01 28.36 17.30
C SER A 217 -20.98 27.48 16.61
N LEU A 218 -21.29 26.19 16.46
CA LEU A 218 -20.53 25.25 15.65
C LEU A 218 -21.38 24.84 14.46
N LYS A 219 -20.82 24.99 13.26
CA LYS A 219 -21.49 24.47 12.06
C LYS A 219 -20.94 23.09 11.73
N THR A 220 -21.75 22.07 11.94
CA THR A 220 -21.35 20.67 11.80
C THR A 220 -22.21 19.95 10.78
N TYR A 221 -21.68 18.87 10.21
CA TYR A 221 -22.44 17.96 9.35
C TYR A 221 -21.92 16.53 9.49
N CYS A 222 -22.81 15.59 9.77
CA CYS A 222 -22.45 14.17 9.80
C CYS A 222 -23.28 13.35 8.83
N TYR A 223 -22.58 12.56 8.02
CA TYR A 223 -23.17 11.47 7.26
C TYR A 223 -23.62 10.37 8.23
N ALA A 224 -24.93 10.26 8.44
CA ALA A 224 -25.46 9.48 9.55
C ALA A 224 -25.92 8.07 9.14
N GLU A 225 -25.68 7.07 10.00
CA GLU A 225 -26.16 5.69 9.78
C GLU A 225 -27.67 5.61 9.71
N GLN A 226 -28.39 6.36 10.54
CA GLN A 226 -29.86 6.39 10.54
C GLN A 226 -30.46 6.78 9.17
N ASP A 227 -29.71 7.50 8.34
CA ASP A 227 -30.07 7.90 6.97
C ASP A 227 -29.43 7.01 5.90
N GLY A 228 -28.64 6.00 6.29
CA GLY A 228 -27.89 5.14 5.39
C GLY A 228 -26.72 5.82 4.70
N GLN A 229 -26.10 6.81 5.35
CA GLN A 229 -25.02 7.64 4.79
C GLN A 229 -23.66 7.46 5.45
N SER A 230 -23.60 6.90 6.67
CA SER A 230 -22.34 6.64 7.39
C SER A 230 -21.35 5.84 6.54
N PHE A 231 -20.05 6.00 6.78
CA PHE A 231 -19.03 5.25 6.03
C PHE A 231 -18.79 3.85 6.60
N VAL A 232 -19.50 3.52 7.68
CA VAL A 232 -19.56 2.18 8.26
C VAL A 232 -21.03 1.77 8.33
N PRO A 233 -21.58 1.15 7.27
CA PRO A 233 -22.86 0.46 7.36
C PRO A 233 -22.90 -0.51 8.53
N GLU A 234 -24.03 -0.54 9.23
CA GLU A 234 -24.23 -1.54 10.28
C GLU A 234 -24.02 -2.95 9.70
N GLY A 235 -23.19 -3.75 10.38
CA GLY A 235 -22.78 -5.09 9.92
C GLY A 235 -21.64 -5.13 8.88
N LEU A 236 -21.09 -3.99 8.44
CA LEU A 236 -19.99 -3.97 7.46
C LEU A 236 -18.79 -4.79 7.95
N GLY A 237 -18.36 -4.58 9.21
CA GLY A 237 -17.24 -5.34 9.79
C GLY A 237 -17.42 -6.85 9.64
N THR A 238 -18.60 -7.38 9.99
CA THR A 238 -18.92 -8.81 9.82
C THR A 238 -18.77 -9.26 8.37
N VAL A 239 -19.28 -8.49 7.41
CA VAL A 239 -19.22 -8.81 5.98
C VAL A 239 -17.77 -8.85 5.49
N LEU A 240 -16.94 -7.91 5.95
CA LEU A 240 -15.52 -7.84 5.62
C LEU A 240 -14.75 -8.99 6.25
N PHE A 241 -14.87 -9.22 7.56
CA PHE A 241 -14.14 -10.31 8.25
C PHE A 241 -14.50 -11.70 7.75
N THR A 242 -15.75 -11.90 7.30
CA THR A 242 -16.20 -13.20 6.80
C THR A 242 -16.08 -13.33 5.27
N LYS A 243 -15.43 -12.37 4.59
CA LYS A 243 -15.19 -12.37 3.14
C LYS A 243 -16.42 -12.73 2.30
N ARG A 244 -17.58 -12.20 2.67
CA ARG A 244 -18.84 -12.66 2.09
C ARG A 244 -18.92 -12.35 0.60
N LYS A 245 -19.48 -13.30 -0.15
CA LYS A 245 -19.99 -13.05 -1.49
C LYS A 245 -21.09 -12.00 -1.44
N LEU A 246 -21.20 -11.19 -2.47
CA LEU A 246 -22.24 -10.17 -2.61
C LEU A 246 -23.65 -10.79 -2.50
N SER A 247 -23.84 -11.99 -3.07
CA SER A 247 -25.09 -12.76 -2.97
C SER A 247 -25.51 -13.06 -1.54
N ASP A 248 -24.54 -13.19 -0.62
CA ASP A 248 -24.78 -13.59 0.77
C ASP A 248 -24.76 -12.36 1.70
N ALA A 249 -24.00 -11.33 1.34
CA ALA A 249 -23.93 -10.06 2.06
C ALA A 249 -25.25 -9.28 1.97
N LEU A 250 -25.89 -9.22 0.79
CA LEU A 250 -27.13 -8.47 0.62
C LEU A 250 -28.30 -9.00 1.48
N PRO A 251 -28.58 -10.32 1.53
CA PRO A 251 -29.56 -10.87 2.48
C PRO A 251 -29.19 -10.62 3.94
N TYR A 252 -27.90 -10.68 4.30
CA TYR A 252 -27.45 -10.37 5.65
C TYR A 252 -27.75 -8.92 6.04
N PHE A 253 -27.39 -7.93 5.22
CA PHE A 253 -27.73 -6.53 5.48
C PHE A 253 -29.24 -6.30 5.58
N LYS A 254 -30.03 -7.00 4.75
CA LYS A 254 -31.50 -6.94 4.84
C LYS A 254 -32.02 -7.48 6.17
N SER A 255 -31.44 -8.56 6.71
CA SER A 255 -31.90 -9.15 7.98
C SER A 255 -31.64 -8.24 9.19
N ILE A 256 -30.55 -7.47 9.15
CA ILE A 256 -30.23 -6.45 10.17
C ILE A 256 -30.72 -5.04 9.81
N LYS A 257 -31.51 -4.90 8.74
CA LYS A 257 -32.14 -3.64 8.30
C LYS A 257 -31.15 -2.51 7.96
N THR A 258 -29.93 -2.84 7.54
CA THR A 258 -28.94 -1.84 7.10
C THR A 258 -29.41 -1.11 5.85
N LYS A 259 -29.40 0.22 5.89
CA LYS A 259 -29.79 1.06 4.75
C LYS A 259 -28.63 1.24 3.77
N ASN A 260 -28.92 1.20 2.48
CA ASN A 260 -27.97 1.48 1.39
C ASN A 260 -26.60 0.79 1.55
N PRO A 261 -26.51 -0.52 1.82
CA PRO A 261 -25.25 -1.17 2.16
C PRO A 261 -24.23 -1.18 1.02
N VAL A 262 -24.64 -0.92 -0.23
CA VAL A 262 -23.75 -0.87 -1.40
C VAL A 262 -23.82 0.48 -2.13
N ASP A 263 -24.54 1.47 -1.61
CA ASP A 263 -24.80 2.75 -2.27
C ASP A 263 -24.48 3.97 -1.41
N ARG A 264 -23.36 3.92 -0.69
CA ARG A 264 -22.85 5.04 0.12
C ARG A 264 -21.79 5.85 -0.60
N LEU A 265 -21.51 7.04 -0.05
CA LEU A 265 -20.46 7.92 -0.54
C LEU A 265 -19.07 7.27 -0.40
N ALA A 266 -18.81 6.68 0.76
CA ALA A 266 -17.53 6.08 1.11
C ALA A 266 -17.72 4.88 2.05
N TYR A 267 -16.66 4.07 2.17
CA TYR A 267 -16.60 2.91 3.06
C TYR A 267 -15.26 2.89 3.79
N HIS A 268 -15.28 2.84 5.12
CA HIS A 268 -14.09 2.63 5.94
C HIS A 268 -13.87 1.12 6.12
N LEU A 269 -12.76 0.60 5.58
CA LEU A 269 -12.52 -0.84 5.40
C LEU A 269 -11.78 -1.51 6.57
N PHE A 270 -11.44 -0.77 7.62
CA PHE A 270 -10.84 -1.26 8.87
C PHE A 270 -9.50 -2.01 8.72
N ASN A 271 -8.53 -1.41 8.03
CA ASN A 271 -7.19 -1.96 7.91
C ASN A 271 -6.53 -2.24 9.27
N ALA A 272 -6.75 -1.37 10.26
CA ALA A 272 -6.28 -1.60 11.64
C ALA A 272 -6.79 -2.91 12.25
N GLN A 273 -7.89 -3.48 11.73
CA GLN A 273 -8.45 -4.74 12.19
C GLN A 273 -7.99 -5.96 11.34
N GLY A 274 -7.03 -5.75 10.43
CA GLY A 274 -6.40 -6.83 9.66
C GLY A 274 -6.97 -7.04 8.27
N PHE A 275 -7.67 -6.06 7.68
CA PHE A 275 -8.17 -6.14 6.32
C PHE A 275 -7.09 -6.60 5.32
N GLU A 276 -5.87 -6.06 5.38
CA GLU A 276 -4.74 -6.49 4.54
C GLU A 276 -4.40 -7.97 4.68
N ARG A 277 -4.50 -8.54 5.89
CA ARG A 277 -4.23 -9.97 6.12
C ARG A 277 -5.33 -10.86 5.54
N GLU A 278 -6.56 -10.33 5.53
CA GLU A 278 -7.73 -11.08 5.09
C GLU A 278 -7.93 -10.97 3.57
N TYR A 279 -7.62 -9.85 2.97
CA TYR A 279 -7.83 -9.62 1.55
C TYR A 279 -6.50 -9.47 0.83
N ASP A 280 -6.12 -10.50 0.07
CA ASP A 280 -5.11 -10.31 -0.97
C ASP A 280 -5.67 -9.38 -2.07
N GLY A 281 -4.79 -8.74 -2.83
CA GLY A 281 -5.24 -7.80 -3.86
C GLY A 281 -6.08 -8.45 -4.96
N SER A 282 -6.20 -9.78 -5.04
CA SER A 282 -7.11 -10.43 -5.98
C SER A 282 -8.58 -10.24 -5.60
N ALA A 283 -8.88 -10.16 -4.31
CA ALA A 283 -10.26 -10.04 -3.82
C ALA A 283 -10.95 -8.73 -4.22
N ILE A 284 -10.18 -7.66 -4.47
CA ILE A 284 -10.75 -6.40 -4.96
C ILE A 284 -11.12 -6.44 -6.45
N PHE A 285 -10.68 -7.47 -7.19
CA PHE A 285 -11.09 -7.72 -8.58
C PHE A 285 -12.26 -8.70 -8.70
N ASP A 286 -12.54 -9.48 -7.65
CA ASP A 286 -13.66 -10.41 -7.64
C ASP A 286 -14.97 -9.67 -7.35
N ALA A 287 -15.70 -9.30 -8.40
CA ALA A 287 -17.00 -8.65 -8.30
C ALA A 287 -18.09 -9.54 -7.66
N SER A 288 -17.83 -10.84 -7.48
CA SER A 288 -18.70 -11.73 -6.71
C SER A 288 -18.53 -11.55 -5.20
N LEU A 289 -17.39 -11.02 -4.73
CA LEU A 289 -17.20 -10.61 -3.34
C LEU A 289 -17.82 -9.23 -3.11
N TYR A 290 -18.34 -9.01 -1.89
CA TYR A 290 -18.90 -7.71 -1.53
C TYR A 290 -17.87 -6.58 -1.70
N VAL A 291 -16.62 -6.79 -1.26
CA VAL A 291 -15.57 -5.77 -1.38
C VAL A 291 -15.17 -5.50 -2.83
N GLY A 292 -15.00 -6.54 -3.65
CA GLY A 292 -14.71 -6.37 -5.07
C GLY A 292 -15.84 -5.66 -5.82
N ALA A 293 -17.10 -5.89 -5.41
CA ALA A 293 -18.23 -5.13 -5.94
C ALA A 293 -18.18 -3.64 -5.58
N LEU A 294 -17.75 -3.28 -4.36
CA LEU A 294 -17.55 -1.87 -3.96
C LEU A 294 -16.43 -1.21 -4.78
N PHE A 295 -15.29 -1.89 -4.91
CA PHE A 295 -14.15 -1.44 -5.70
C PHE A 295 -14.52 -1.26 -7.17
N ARG A 296 -15.22 -2.23 -7.77
CA ARG A 296 -15.74 -2.14 -9.14
C ARG A 296 -16.71 -0.97 -9.31
N LYS A 297 -17.56 -0.71 -8.32
CA LYS A 297 -18.48 0.43 -8.36
C LYS A 297 -17.73 1.75 -8.30
N SER A 298 -16.73 1.85 -7.44
CA SER A 298 -15.91 3.06 -7.28
C SER A 298 -15.07 3.34 -8.53
N LEU A 299 -14.24 2.39 -8.93
CA LEU A 299 -13.18 2.59 -9.91
C LEU A 299 -13.60 2.18 -11.33
N GLY A 300 -14.72 1.47 -11.48
CA GLY A 300 -15.16 0.88 -12.74
C GLY A 300 -14.54 -0.50 -12.94
N ASN A 301 -14.31 -0.89 -14.20
CA ASN A 301 -13.43 -2.03 -14.44
C ASN A 301 -12.03 -1.64 -13.97
N ILE A 302 -11.59 -2.21 -12.85
CA ILE A 302 -10.24 -2.02 -12.35
C ILE A 302 -9.32 -2.77 -13.30
N SER A 303 -8.85 -2.07 -14.31
CA SER A 303 -7.67 -2.49 -15.06
C SER A 303 -6.48 -2.12 -14.20
N LEU A 304 -5.57 -3.06 -13.98
CA LEU A 304 -4.20 -2.65 -13.70
C LEU A 304 -3.76 -1.82 -14.90
N THR A 305 -3.49 -0.54 -14.70
CA THR A 305 -3.10 0.39 -15.78
C THR A 305 -1.73 0.03 -16.38
N HIS A 306 -1.00 -0.84 -15.69
CA HIS A 306 0.13 -1.61 -16.21
C HIS A 306 0.38 -2.78 -15.24
N MET A 307 -0.07 -3.98 -15.59
CA MET A 307 0.35 -5.18 -14.86
C MET A 307 1.83 -5.41 -15.14
N PRO A 308 2.61 -5.94 -14.18
CA PRO A 308 3.87 -6.53 -14.56
C PRO A 308 3.67 -7.65 -15.60
N ALA A 309 2.50 -8.30 -15.67
CA ALA A 309 2.14 -9.20 -16.77
C ALA A 309 2.08 -8.51 -18.17
N ASP A 310 1.93 -7.19 -18.24
CA ASP A 310 1.95 -6.42 -19.48
C ASP A 310 3.38 -6.22 -20.02
N ASP A 311 4.41 -6.40 -19.17
CA ASP A 311 5.83 -6.44 -19.58
C ASP A 311 6.19 -7.71 -20.37
N GLY A 312 5.22 -8.62 -20.57
CA GLY A 312 5.37 -9.87 -21.33
C GLY A 312 5.05 -11.11 -20.50
N PRO A 313 4.89 -12.28 -21.15
CA PRO A 313 4.56 -13.51 -20.45
C PRO A 313 5.67 -13.91 -19.47
N ALA A 314 5.28 -14.41 -18.30
CA ALA A 314 6.19 -15.16 -17.45
C ALA A 314 5.86 -16.64 -17.43
N THR A 315 6.90 -17.44 -17.32
CA THR A 315 6.80 -18.90 -17.26
C THR A 315 7.10 -19.39 -15.86
N TYR A 316 6.39 -20.43 -15.42
CA TYR A 316 6.78 -21.14 -14.21
C TYR A 316 8.23 -21.63 -14.34
N CYS A 317 9.04 -21.36 -13.32
CA CYS A 317 10.44 -21.77 -13.31
C CYS A 317 10.86 -22.56 -12.06
N GLY A 318 10.03 -22.63 -11.02
CA GLY A 318 10.32 -23.46 -9.85
C GLY A 318 9.29 -23.34 -8.73
N SER A 319 9.12 -24.40 -7.94
CA SER A 319 8.38 -24.39 -6.67
C SER A 319 9.30 -23.91 -5.55
N GLU A 320 8.73 -23.58 -4.39
CA GLU A 320 9.54 -23.24 -3.22
C GLU A 320 10.63 -24.29 -2.94
N GLY A 321 11.87 -23.83 -2.79
CA GLY A 321 13.06 -24.66 -2.61
C GLY A 321 13.74 -25.13 -3.91
N GLU A 322 13.06 -25.04 -5.05
CA GLU A 322 13.64 -25.38 -6.36
C GLU A 322 14.49 -24.24 -6.93
N MET A 323 15.37 -24.57 -7.89
CA MET A 323 16.15 -23.57 -8.63
C MET A 323 15.37 -23.09 -9.86
N CYS A 324 15.13 -21.79 -9.91
CA CYS A 324 14.55 -21.10 -11.06
C CYS A 324 15.66 -20.60 -11.99
N ARG A 325 15.62 -21.00 -13.26
CA ARG A 325 16.49 -20.44 -14.30
C ARG A 325 15.77 -19.28 -15.00
N CYS A 326 16.31 -18.07 -14.89
CA CYS A 326 15.73 -16.87 -15.48
C CYS A 326 16.78 -15.85 -15.93
N ALA A 327 16.54 -15.23 -17.08
CA ALA A 327 17.24 -14.02 -17.54
C ALA A 327 16.23 -12.88 -17.60
N GLY A 328 15.99 -12.27 -16.45
CA GLY A 328 14.96 -11.25 -16.29
C GLY A 328 14.47 -11.18 -14.85
N ARG A 329 13.22 -10.79 -14.68
CA ARG A 329 12.62 -10.60 -13.36
C ARG A 329 11.95 -11.89 -12.91
N VAL A 330 12.32 -12.37 -11.73
CA VAL A 330 11.67 -13.51 -11.08
C VAL A 330 10.71 -13.00 -10.02
N TYR A 331 9.50 -13.55 -10.03
CA TYR A 331 8.44 -13.29 -9.06
C TYR A 331 8.34 -14.49 -8.13
N PHE A 332 8.40 -14.28 -6.83
CA PHE A 332 8.20 -15.30 -5.80
C PHE A 332 6.94 -14.99 -5.01
N GLY A 333 5.95 -15.87 -5.07
CA GLY A 333 4.64 -15.65 -4.46
C GLY A 333 3.86 -16.93 -4.29
N ARG A 334 2.60 -16.82 -3.86
CA ARG A 334 1.72 -17.98 -3.65
C ARG A 334 1.63 -18.84 -4.91
N LYS A 335 1.65 -20.15 -4.72
CA LYS A 335 1.58 -21.14 -5.80
C LYS A 335 0.17 -21.29 -6.36
N PHE A 336 -0.83 -21.35 -5.50
CA PHE A 336 -2.19 -21.73 -5.88
C PHE A 336 -3.19 -20.58 -5.75
N ASP A 337 -4.32 -20.65 -6.44
CA ASP A 337 -5.45 -19.72 -6.32
C ASP A 337 -6.20 -19.88 -4.98
N ASN A 338 -6.09 -21.07 -4.39
CA ASN A 338 -6.53 -21.37 -3.06
C ASN A 338 -5.33 -21.49 -2.09
N ASP A 339 -5.67 -21.87 -0.87
CA ASP A 339 -4.77 -21.89 0.27
C ASP A 339 -3.80 -23.08 0.32
N LYS A 340 -3.99 -24.10 -0.53
CA LYS A 340 -3.32 -25.41 -0.38
C LYS A 340 -2.90 -26.09 -1.68
N ASP A 341 -3.81 -26.30 -2.63
CA ASP A 341 -3.67 -27.31 -3.70
C ASP A 341 -4.48 -27.04 -4.99
N GLY A 342 -4.91 -25.80 -5.22
CA GLY A 342 -5.72 -25.39 -6.37
C GLY A 342 -4.95 -25.18 -7.67
N ASP A 343 -5.50 -24.34 -8.55
CA ASP A 343 -4.85 -24.01 -9.81
C ASP A 343 -3.65 -23.10 -9.58
N ARG A 344 -2.59 -23.27 -10.38
CA ARG A 344 -1.40 -22.43 -10.23
C ARG A 344 -1.68 -20.99 -10.63
N LEU A 345 -1.21 -20.04 -9.82
CA LEU A 345 -1.32 -18.63 -10.17
C LEU A 345 -0.50 -18.31 -11.42
N THR A 346 -1.13 -17.60 -12.35
CA THR A 346 -0.47 -16.88 -13.45
C THR A 346 0.30 -15.68 -12.91
N LEU A 347 1.15 -15.05 -13.75
CA LEU A 347 1.85 -13.83 -13.37
C LEU A 347 0.88 -12.71 -12.98
N SER A 348 -0.18 -12.52 -13.77
CA SER A 348 -1.21 -11.53 -13.49
C SER A 348 -1.76 -11.77 -12.08
N GLN A 349 -2.28 -12.97 -11.79
CA GLN A 349 -2.85 -13.29 -10.47
C GLN A 349 -1.82 -13.17 -9.33
N MET A 350 -0.58 -13.62 -9.54
CA MET A 350 0.49 -13.50 -8.54
C MET A 350 0.81 -12.03 -8.23
N THR A 351 0.77 -11.15 -9.23
CA THR A 351 1.03 -9.71 -9.05
C THR A 351 -0.11 -8.97 -8.35
N LEU A 352 -1.33 -9.51 -8.40
CA LEU A 352 -2.45 -9.04 -7.56
C LEU A 352 -2.30 -9.50 -6.10
N ALA A 353 -1.59 -10.61 -5.87
CA ALA A 353 -1.31 -11.11 -4.54
C ALA A 353 0.00 -10.54 -3.97
N GLN A 354 0.19 -10.69 -2.66
CA GLN A 354 1.48 -10.37 -2.05
C GLN A 354 2.58 -11.29 -2.62
N HIS A 355 3.63 -10.68 -3.15
CA HIS A 355 4.76 -11.36 -3.78
C HIS A 355 6.06 -10.59 -3.54
N ARG A 356 7.19 -11.23 -3.86
CA ARG A 356 8.53 -10.64 -3.89
C ARG A 356 9.07 -10.72 -5.32
N THR A 357 10.00 -9.84 -5.66
CA THR A 357 10.65 -9.84 -6.97
C THR A 357 12.15 -9.73 -6.84
N MET A 358 12.88 -10.29 -7.81
CA MET A 358 14.33 -10.17 -7.92
C MET A 358 14.77 -10.23 -9.38
N MET A 359 15.80 -9.49 -9.75
CA MET A 359 16.44 -9.64 -11.06
C MET A 359 17.40 -10.83 -11.03
N ALA A 360 17.27 -11.73 -12.00
CA ALA A 360 18.11 -12.90 -12.16
C ALA A 360 18.76 -12.92 -13.55
N SER A 361 20.02 -13.32 -13.59
CA SER A 361 20.80 -13.53 -14.82
C SER A 361 21.44 -14.92 -14.77
N GLY A 362 20.60 -15.95 -14.75
CA GLY A 362 21.02 -17.35 -14.58
C GLY A 362 20.09 -18.11 -13.64
N HIS A 363 20.66 -18.73 -12.60
CA HIS A 363 19.91 -19.50 -11.61
C HIS A 363 19.71 -18.70 -10.31
N ILE A 364 18.50 -18.74 -9.78
CA ILE A 364 18.12 -18.19 -8.47
C ILE A 364 17.30 -19.25 -7.74
N ALA A 365 17.49 -19.42 -6.43
CA ALA A 365 16.63 -20.32 -5.68
C ALA A 365 15.27 -19.66 -5.42
N CYS A 366 14.22 -20.43 -5.60
CA CYS A 366 12.87 -20.03 -5.28
C CYS A 366 12.62 -20.14 -3.77
N SER A 367 13.24 -19.26 -2.97
CA SER A 367 13.28 -19.41 -1.52
C SER A 367 13.00 -18.11 -0.76
N ILE A 368 12.49 -18.24 0.46
CA ILE A 368 12.28 -17.13 1.40
C ILE A 368 13.57 -16.32 1.61
N SER A 369 14.72 -17.00 1.74
CA SER A 369 16.00 -16.34 2.01
C SER A 369 16.51 -15.54 0.81
N ASP A 370 16.38 -16.07 -0.40
CA ASP A 370 16.87 -15.40 -1.61
C ASP A 370 16.00 -14.18 -1.99
N PHE A 371 14.72 -14.18 -1.59
CA PHE A 371 13.78 -13.09 -1.84
C PHE A 371 13.57 -12.14 -0.64
N GLY A 372 14.40 -12.25 0.40
CA GLY A 372 14.40 -11.30 1.53
C GLY A 372 13.16 -11.38 2.43
N GLY A 373 12.51 -12.54 2.51
CA GLY A 373 11.40 -12.81 3.41
C GLY A 373 10.21 -13.50 2.74
N ASP A 374 9.36 -14.10 3.57
CA ASP A 374 8.20 -14.84 3.09
C ASP A 374 7.13 -13.85 2.59
N PRO A 375 6.71 -13.90 1.31
CA PRO A 375 5.59 -13.09 0.83
C PRO A 375 4.27 -13.51 1.49
N GLN A 376 4.09 -14.79 1.86
CA GLN A 376 2.87 -15.31 2.45
C GLN A 376 3.15 -16.51 3.37
N ILE A 377 3.17 -16.24 4.68
CA ILE A 377 3.46 -17.22 5.73
C ILE A 377 2.50 -18.41 5.64
N ASN A 378 3.04 -19.62 5.75
CA ASN A 378 2.30 -20.89 5.74
C ASN A 378 1.54 -21.19 4.44
N ARG A 379 1.90 -20.56 3.32
CA ARG A 379 1.33 -20.86 1.99
C ARG A 379 2.37 -21.52 1.09
N PRO A 380 1.98 -22.51 0.25
CA PRO A 380 2.86 -23.02 -0.81
C PRO A 380 3.22 -21.90 -1.79
N LYS A 381 4.50 -21.84 -2.18
CA LYS A 381 5.02 -20.77 -3.04
C LYS A 381 5.62 -21.31 -4.34
N GLN A 382 5.69 -20.45 -5.35
CA GLN A 382 6.30 -20.71 -6.65
C GLN A 382 7.04 -19.49 -7.17
N CYS A 383 7.88 -19.72 -8.18
CA CYS A 383 8.57 -18.71 -8.94
C CYS A 383 8.10 -18.67 -10.39
N LEU A 384 7.87 -17.45 -10.88
CA LEU A 384 7.59 -17.16 -12.28
C LEU A 384 8.72 -16.30 -12.83
N CYS A 385 9.30 -16.70 -13.96
CA CYS A 385 10.33 -15.97 -14.68
C CYS A 385 9.71 -15.14 -15.80
N GLN A 386 9.84 -13.83 -15.70
CA GLN A 386 9.58 -12.91 -16.80
C GLN A 386 10.88 -12.56 -17.49
N ALA A 387 11.10 -13.13 -18.67
CA ALA A 387 12.30 -12.86 -19.46
C ALA A 387 12.27 -11.42 -20.00
N MET A 388 13.40 -10.71 -19.95
CA MET A 388 13.52 -9.40 -20.62
C MET A 388 13.73 -9.60 -22.12
N GLN A 389 12.88 -9.00 -22.95
CA GLN A 389 13.03 -9.06 -24.41
C GLN A 389 14.38 -8.44 -24.83
N GLY A 390 15.12 -9.14 -25.68
CA GLY A 390 16.43 -8.69 -26.20
C GLY A 390 17.64 -9.02 -25.32
N VAL A 391 17.46 -9.59 -24.12
CA VAL A 391 18.59 -10.08 -23.31
C VAL A 391 18.86 -11.54 -23.66
N GLN A 392 19.78 -11.79 -24.59
CA GLN A 392 20.35 -13.13 -24.72
C GLN A 392 21.16 -13.45 -23.46
N MET A 393 20.98 -14.64 -22.89
CA MET A 393 21.85 -15.17 -21.83
C MET A 393 23.27 -15.24 -22.39
N LYS A 394 24.09 -14.21 -22.14
CA LYS A 394 25.53 -14.33 -22.35
C LYS A 394 26.01 -15.44 -21.43
N SER A 395 26.66 -16.45 -22.01
CA SER A 395 27.23 -17.54 -21.23
C SER A 395 28.19 -16.93 -20.21
N PRO A 396 28.05 -17.22 -18.90
CA PRO A 396 28.97 -16.70 -17.89
C PRO A 396 30.42 -17.09 -18.19
N ALA A 397 30.66 -18.15 -18.98
CA ALA A 397 31.98 -18.55 -19.43
C ALA A 397 32.76 -17.46 -20.21
N ASN A 398 32.07 -16.47 -20.78
CA ASN A 398 32.69 -15.45 -21.63
C ASN A 398 33.08 -14.16 -20.88
N ASP A 399 32.76 -14.06 -19.59
CA ASP A 399 33.00 -12.85 -18.77
C ASP A 399 34.43 -12.78 -18.18
N GLY A 400 35.29 -13.76 -18.47
CA GLY A 400 36.70 -13.78 -18.08
C GLY A 400 37.19 -15.13 -17.57
N PRO A 401 38.51 -15.29 -17.35
CA PRO A 401 39.09 -16.55 -16.93
C PRO A 401 38.54 -16.95 -15.56
N ALA A 402 38.18 -18.22 -15.43
CA ALA A 402 37.70 -18.80 -14.19
C ALA A 402 38.61 -19.93 -13.75
N THR A 403 38.92 -19.97 -12.46
CA THR A 403 39.77 -21.00 -11.86
C THR A 403 39.04 -21.70 -10.74
N ILE A 404 39.27 -23.00 -10.57
CA ILE A 404 38.77 -23.74 -9.41
C ILE A 404 39.46 -23.16 -8.18
N CYS A 405 38.68 -22.62 -7.25
CA CYS A 405 39.19 -21.96 -6.05
C CYS A 405 39.05 -22.82 -4.79
N ALA A 406 38.18 -23.82 -4.78
CA ALA A 406 37.94 -24.68 -3.62
C ALA A 406 37.16 -25.96 -3.99
N ASN A 407 37.40 -27.05 -3.25
CA ASN A 407 36.48 -28.19 -3.20
C ASN A 407 35.31 -27.92 -2.24
N GLU A 408 34.25 -28.71 -2.35
CA GLU A 408 33.12 -28.64 -1.41
C GLU A 408 33.60 -28.77 0.06
N GLY A 409 33.22 -27.82 0.90
CA GLY A 409 33.59 -27.69 2.31
C GLY A 409 34.72 -26.70 2.60
N GLU A 410 35.57 -26.41 1.62
CA GLU A 410 36.76 -25.54 1.75
C GLU A 410 36.45 -24.05 1.56
N MET A 411 37.43 -23.19 1.80
CA MET A 411 37.32 -21.74 1.59
C MET A 411 37.79 -21.36 0.18
N CYS A 412 36.92 -20.70 -0.59
CA CYS A 412 37.24 -20.13 -1.90
C CYS A 412 37.57 -18.64 -1.73
N HIS A 413 38.80 -18.25 -2.06
CA HIS A 413 39.19 -16.84 -2.16
C HIS A 413 38.81 -16.31 -3.53
N CYS A 414 37.92 -15.32 -3.58
CA CYS A 414 37.40 -14.77 -4.82
C CYS A 414 37.10 -13.27 -4.71
N HIS A 415 37.60 -12.52 -5.70
CA HIS A 415 37.27 -11.11 -5.93
C HIS A 415 36.57 -11.02 -7.28
N GLY A 416 35.28 -11.33 -7.30
CA GLY A 416 34.52 -11.55 -8.53
C GLY A 416 33.28 -12.39 -8.32
N LYS A 417 32.92 -13.19 -9.33
CA LYS A 417 31.78 -14.13 -9.24
C LYS A 417 32.29 -15.50 -8.83
N ALA A 418 31.88 -15.97 -7.66
CA ALA A 418 32.10 -17.34 -7.23
C ALA A 418 30.92 -18.22 -7.66
N TYR A 419 31.21 -19.38 -8.24
CA TYR A 419 30.23 -20.35 -8.72
C TYR A 419 30.36 -21.62 -7.90
N TYR A 420 29.24 -22.18 -7.44
CA TYR A 420 29.16 -23.44 -6.73
C TYR A 420 28.29 -24.40 -7.53
N GLY A 421 28.88 -25.49 -8.04
CA GLY A 421 28.20 -26.37 -8.99
C GLY A 421 28.87 -27.73 -9.10
N ARG A 422 28.36 -28.56 -10.01
CA ARG A 422 28.83 -29.93 -10.23
C ARG A 422 30.35 -29.97 -10.45
N LYS A 423 31.02 -30.91 -9.78
CA LYS A 423 32.47 -31.10 -9.91
C LYS A 423 32.87 -31.95 -11.10
N PHE A 424 32.13 -33.01 -11.41
CA PHE A 424 32.52 -34.02 -12.42
C PHE A 424 31.39 -34.29 -13.42
N GLU A 425 31.71 -34.60 -14.68
CA GLU A 425 30.77 -35.25 -15.59
C GLU A 425 30.56 -36.72 -15.19
N GLN A 426 29.42 -37.31 -15.53
CA GLN A 426 29.03 -38.64 -15.03
C GLN A 426 30.13 -39.70 -15.24
N LYS A 427 30.73 -40.17 -14.14
CA LYS A 427 31.81 -41.19 -14.04
C LYS A 427 33.24 -40.73 -14.37
N GLU A 428 33.47 -39.43 -14.58
CA GLU A 428 34.83 -38.90 -14.76
C GLU A 428 35.48 -38.41 -13.46
N THR A 429 36.81 -38.34 -13.44
CA THR A 429 37.59 -37.84 -12.30
C THR A 429 38.17 -36.44 -12.51
N ALA A 430 38.00 -35.86 -13.72
CA ALA A 430 38.47 -34.52 -14.05
C ALA A 430 37.44 -33.46 -13.65
N ALA A 431 37.90 -32.40 -12.98
CA ALA A 431 37.01 -31.33 -12.50
C ALA A 431 36.54 -30.45 -13.66
N LEU A 432 35.24 -30.11 -13.68
CA LEU A 432 34.60 -29.32 -14.73
C LEU A 432 35.12 -27.87 -14.77
N SER A 433 35.32 -27.35 -15.98
CA SER A 433 35.54 -25.92 -16.22
C SER A 433 34.30 -25.09 -15.87
N LEU A 434 34.43 -23.76 -15.86
CA LEU A 434 33.25 -22.88 -15.68
C LEU A 434 32.25 -23.09 -16.82
N ALA A 435 32.72 -23.24 -18.06
CA ALA A 435 31.88 -23.42 -19.23
C ALA A 435 31.03 -24.69 -19.16
N GLU A 436 31.54 -25.75 -18.55
CA GLU A 436 30.80 -27.00 -18.32
C GLU A 436 29.94 -26.91 -17.07
N THR A 437 30.45 -26.31 -15.99
CA THR A 437 29.70 -26.13 -14.73
C THR A 437 28.40 -25.37 -14.96
N VAL A 438 28.43 -24.30 -15.77
CA VAL A 438 27.24 -23.47 -16.05
C VAL A 438 26.23 -24.12 -17.00
N GLN A 439 26.57 -25.26 -17.61
CA GLN A 439 25.60 -26.08 -18.36
C GLN A 439 24.69 -26.88 -17.41
N SER A 440 25.13 -27.10 -16.17
CA SER A 440 24.36 -27.77 -15.11
C SER A 440 23.74 -26.77 -14.13
N VAL A 441 22.98 -27.27 -13.13
CA VAL A 441 22.46 -26.41 -12.06
C VAL A 441 23.61 -25.95 -11.16
N TYR A 442 23.71 -24.65 -10.93
CA TYR A 442 24.73 -24.04 -10.09
C TYR A 442 24.15 -22.89 -9.27
N ARG A 443 24.88 -22.46 -8.24
CA ARG A 443 24.64 -21.21 -7.51
C ARG A 443 25.81 -20.27 -7.72
N MET A 444 25.56 -18.97 -7.67
CA MET A 444 26.58 -17.95 -7.85
C MET A 444 26.39 -16.83 -6.83
N LYS A 445 27.52 -16.28 -6.35
CA LYS A 445 27.54 -15.05 -5.55
C LYS A 445 28.67 -14.15 -6.03
N THR A 446 28.43 -12.84 -5.98
CA THR A 446 29.50 -11.86 -6.04
C THR A 446 30.22 -11.82 -4.70
N VAL A 447 31.54 -12.03 -4.71
CA VAL A 447 32.38 -12.14 -3.51
C VAL A 447 33.50 -11.11 -3.62
N GLN A 448 33.76 -10.42 -2.52
CA GLN A 448 34.90 -9.53 -2.33
C GLN A 448 35.70 -10.04 -1.13
N GLY A 449 36.54 -11.05 -1.36
CA GLY A 449 37.35 -11.69 -0.32
C GLY A 449 37.27 -13.22 -0.37
N GLN A 450 36.53 -13.84 0.56
CA GLN A 450 36.40 -15.30 0.64
C GLN A 450 34.97 -15.76 0.90
N ILE A 451 34.63 -16.94 0.38
CA ILE A 451 33.35 -17.60 0.58
C ILE A 451 33.58 -19.08 0.88
N ARG A 452 32.81 -19.67 1.80
CA ARG A 452 32.86 -21.11 2.02
C ARG A 452 32.18 -21.83 0.85
N CYS A 453 32.88 -22.80 0.26
CA CYS A 453 32.37 -23.62 -0.83
C CYS A 453 31.37 -24.66 -0.32
N SER A 454 30.22 -24.22 0.15
CA SER A 454 29.22 -25.10 0.76
C SER A 454 27.80 -24.59 0.51
N PRO A 455 26.78 -25.43 0.77
CA PRO A 455 25.39 -24.99 0.69
C PRO A 455 25.13 -23.72 1.51
N GLN A 456 25.65 -23.63 2.74
CA GLN A 456 25.48 -22.45 3.59
C GLN A 456 26.13 -21.20 2.98
N GLY A 457 27.32 -21.33 2.37
CA GLY A 457 27.99 -20.20 1.72
C GLY A 457 27.18 -19.65 0.55
N PHE A 458 26.51 -20.51 -0.21
CA PHE A 458 25.79 -20.16 -1.43
C PHE A 458 24.26 -20.09 -1.28
N GLY A 459 23.72 -20.26 -0.07
CA GLY A 459 22.28 -20.18 0.20
C GLY A 459 21.48 -21.44 -0.17
N GLY A 460 22.15 -22.58 -0.34
CA GLY A 460 21.55 -23.90 -0.56
C GLY A 460 22.44 -24.82 -1.41
N ASP A 461 22.07 -26.09 -1.50
CA ASP A 461 22.75 -27.07 -2.36
C ASP A 461 22.13 -27.03 -3.77
N PRO A 462 22.88 -26.72 -4.84
CA PRO A 462 22.35 -26.76 -6.21
C PRO A 462 22.08 -28.20 -6.72
N LEU A 463 22.76 -29.21 -6.18
CA LEU A 463 22.74 -30.60 -6.67
C LEU A 463 22.97 -31.58 -5.50
N VAL A 464 21.89 -31.90 -4.78
CA VAL A 464 21.93 -32.82 -3.63
C VAL A 464 22.47 -34.19 -4.04
N GLY A 465 23.40 -34.74 -3.25
CA GLY A 465 24.03 -36.03 -3.50
C GLY A 465 25.04 -36.05 -4.65
N THR A 466 25.32 -34.91 -5.29
CA THR A 466 26.36 -34.78 -6.33
C THR A 466 27.60 -34.09 -5.75
N PRO A 467 28.82 -34.58 -6.02
CA PRO A 467 30.05 -33.87 -5.67
C PRO A 467 30.13 -32.50 -6.34
N LYS A 468 30.45 -31.45 -5.57
CA LYS A 468 30.52 -30.08 -6.06
C LYS A 468 31.90 -29.45 -5.82
N HIS A 469 32.12 -28.33 -6.48
CA HIS A 469 33.30 -27.49 -6.29
C HIS A 469 32.96 -26.03 -6.51
N CYS A 470 33.92 -25.15 -6.22
CA CYS A 470 33.80 -23.73 -6.48
C CYS A 470 34.80 -23.25 -7.51
N LEU A 471 34.30 -22.39 -8.41
CA LEU A 471 35.13 -21.65 -9.35
C LEU A 471 35.02 -20.15 -9.06
N CYS A 472 36.13 -19.44 -9.13
CA CYS A 472 36.15 -17.99 -9.09
C CYS A 472 36.41 -17.43 -10.49
N GLN A 473 35.51 -16.57 -10.94
CA GLN A 473 35.70 -15.75 -12.13
C GLN A 473 35.99 -14.31 -11.72
N THR A 474 37.16 -13.82 -12.08
CA THR A 474 37.55 -12.42 -11.86
C THR A 474 36.98 -11.54 -12.97
N PRO A 475 36.45 -10.34 -12.66
CA PRO A 475 36.06 -9.39 -13.69
C PRO A 475 37.27 -9.04 -14.57
N HIS A 476 37.06 -8.88 -15.87
CA HIS A 476 38.06 -8.33 -16.79
C HIS A 476 38.40 -6.88 -16.48
#